data_AF-A0A7Y6DUR1-F1
#
_entry.id   AF-A0A7Y6DUR1-F1
#
_cell.length_a   1.000
_cell.length_b   1.000
_cell.length_c   1.000
_cell.angle_alpha   90.00
_cell.angle_beta   90.00
_cell.angle_gamma   90.00
#
_symmetry.space_group_name_H-M   'P 1'
#
loop_
_entity.id
_entity.type
_entity.pdbx_description
1 polymer ?
#
loop_
_entity_poly.entity_id
_entity_poly.type
_entity_poly.pdbx_seq_one_letter_code
_entity_poly.pdbx_strand_id
1 'polypeptide(L)'
;MRWEALFADMEAQLAAGRLADARADVAELARAERASVPLAARVRASVGCQVRVLVAGGDTLSGELVDAAPEWLLLRTQAAGRALV
;
A
#
# COMPACT_ATOMS: atom_id res chain seq x y z
N MET A 1 -36.78 -30.35 20.76
CA MET A 1 -36.35 -30.35 22.18
C MET A 1 -35.79 -28.97 22.56
N ARG A 2 -35.89 -28.50 23.81
CA ARG A 2 -35.32 -27.21 24.27
C ARG A 2 -33.80 -27.11 24.08
N TRP A 3 -33.13 -28.27 24.02
CA TRP A 3 -31.70 -28.39 23.73
C TRP A 3 -31.37 -28.02 22.28
N GLU A 4 -32.12 -28.53 21.29
CA GLU A 4 -31.92 -28.19 19.88
C GLU A 4 -32.06 -26.68 19.61
N ALA A 5 -33.01 -26.03 20.30
CA ALA A 5 -33.20 -24.57 20.20
C ALA A 5 -32.00 -23.79 20.78
N LEU A 6 -31.38 -24.29 21.84
CA LEU A 6 -30.17 -23.68 22.43
C LEU A 6 -28.96 -23.84 21.50
N PHE A 7 -28.77 -25.01 20.89
CA PHE A 7 -27.68 -25.21 19.91
C PHE A 7 -27.86 -24.34 18.68
N ALA A 8 -29.08 -24.26 18.15
CA ALA A 8 -29.39 -23.40 17.01
C ALA A 8 -29.09 -21.92 17.30
N ASP A 9 -29.42 -21.45 18.51
CA ASP A 9 -29.11 -20.08 18.95
C ASP A 9 -27.60 -19.85 19.12
N MET A 10 -26.88 -20.79 19.74
CA MET A 10 -25.41 -20.71 19.88
C MET A 10 -24.69 -20.75 18.53
N GLU A 11 -25.14 -21.58 17.60
CA GLU A 11 -24.60 -21.65 16.23
C GLU A 11 -24.87 -20.37 15.45
N ALA A 12 -26.07 -19.78 15.61
CA ALA A 12 -26.41 -18.49 15.02
C ALA A 12 -25.55 -17.36 15.58
N GLN A 13 -25.32 -17.34 16.89
CA GLN A 13 -24.44 -16.36 17.55
C GLN A 13 -22.99 -16.51 17.09
N LEU A 14 -22.48 -17.74 16.97
CA LEU A 14 -21.11 -18.01 16.50
C LEU A 14 -20.95 -17.63 15.01
N ALA A 15 -21.95 -17.89 14.18
CA ALA A 15 -21.97 -17.46 12.78
C ALA A 15 -22.02 -15.92 12.65
N ALA A 16 -22.81 -15.25 13.48
CA ALA A 16 -22.87 -13.79 13.53
C ALA A 16 -21.53 -13.18 13.99
N GLY A 17 -20.87 -13.78 14.98
CA GLY A 17 -19.53 -13.37 15.44
C GLY A 17 -18.49 -13.49 14.34
N ARG A 18 -18.36 -14.65 13.68
CA ARG A 18 -17.43 -14.85 12.55
C ARG A 18 -17.66 -13.86 11.40
N LEU A 19 -18.92 -13.53 11.12
CA LEU A 19 -19.27 -12.56 10.10
C LEU A 19 -18.92 -11.12 10.51
N ALA A 20 -19.05 -10.79 11.80
CA ALA A 20 -18.62 -9.51 12.34
C ALA A 20 -17.09 -9.35 12.31
N ASP A 21 -16.35 -10.39 12.68
CA ASP A 21 -14.88 -10.42 12.64
C ASP A 21 -14.36 -10.24 11.20
N ALA A 22 -14.88 -11.02 10.26
CA ALA A 22 -14.53 -10.89 8.84
C ALA A 22 -14.86 -9.49 8.28
N ARG A 23 -15.93 -8.84 8.74
CA ARG A 23 -16.28 -7.47 8.36
C ARG A 23 -15.35 -6.43 8.98
N ALA A 24 -14.90 -6.65 10.21
CA ALA A 24 -13.93 -5.78 10.88
C ALA A 24 -12.56 -5.84 10.17
N ASP A 25 -12.12 -7.04 9.78
CA ASP A 25 -10.88 -7.26 9.02
C ASP A 25 -10.93 -6.58 7.63
N VAL A 26 -12.07 -6.69 6.94
CA VAL A 26 -12.30 -6.00 5.65
C VAL A 26 -12.35 -4.49 5.81
N ALA A 27 -12.90 -3.97 6.91
CA ALA A 27 -12.99 -2.52 7.16
C ALA A 27 -11.62 -1.90 7.51
N GLU A 28 -10.73 -2.65 8.16
CA GLU A 28 -9.35 -2.23 8.44
C GLU A 28 -8.49 -2.25 7.16
N LEU A 29 -8.58 -3.33 6.38
CA LEU A 29 -7.89 -3.45 5.09
C LEU A 29 -8.38 -2.38 4.09
N ALA A 30 -9.68 -2.11 4.02
CA ALA A 30 -10.24 -1.10 3.12
C ALA A 30 -10.04 0.35 3.57
N ARG A 31 -9.75 0.61 4.88
CA ARG A 31 -9.30 1.92 5.37
C ARG A 31 -7.82 2.14 5.06
N ALA A 32 -7.00 1.09 5.10
CA ALA A 32 -5.62 1.12 4.62
C ALA A 32 -5.55 1.32 3.09
N GLU A 33 -6.44 0.70 2.31
CA GLU A 33 -6.47 0.85 0.84
C GLU A 33 -7.01 2.20 0.36
N ARG A 34 -7.84 2.89 1.16
CA ARG A 34 -8.45 4.19 0.79
C ARG A 34 -7.64 5.41 1.25
N ALA A 35 -6.49 5.22 1.89
CA ALA A 35 -5.63 6.32 2.31
C ALA A 35 -4.57 6.65 1.26
N SER A 36 -4.96 7.43 0.24
CA SER A 36 -4.08 8.10 -0.73
C SER A 36 -3.30 7.17 -1.68
N VAL A 37 -3.24 7.52 -2.96
CA VAL A 37 -2.33 6.84 -3.90
C VAL A 37 -0.92 6.89 -3.29
N PRO A 38 -0.30 5.73 -2.97
CA PRO A 38 0.97 5.73 -2.24
C PRO A 38 2.02 6.45 -3.07
N LEU A 39 2.97 7.12 -2.42
CA LEU A 39 4.04 7.85 -3.12
C LEU A 39 4.73 6.95 -4.15
N ALA A 40 4.97 5.68 -3.81
CA ALA A 40 5.52 4.68 -4.73
C ALA A 40 4.66 4.50 -6.00
N ALA A 41 3.33 4.49 -5.90
CA ALA A 41 2.45 4.41 -7.07
C ALA A 41 2.46 5.71 -7.90
N ARG A 42 2.52 6.88 -7.25
CA ARG A 42 2.65 8.18 -7.95
C ARG A 42 3.98 8.29 -8.69
N VAL A 43 5.05 7.81 -8.08
CA VAL A 43 6.40 7.86 -8.68
C VAL A 43 6.51 6.86 -9.82
N ARG A 44 5.97 5.63 -9.68
CA ARG A 44 5.88 4.69 -10.80
C ARG A 44 5.12 5.23 -12.00
N ALA A 45 4.05 6.01 -11.78
CA ALA A 45 3.33 6.67 -12.87
C ALA A 45 4.16 7.76 -13.60
N SER A 46 5.29 8.18 -13.03
CA SER A 46 6.20 9.17 -13.60
C SER A 46 7.43 8.55 -14.26
N VAL A 47 7.49 7.23 -14.46
CA VAL A 47 8.60 6.58 -15.18
C VAL A 47 8.67 7.13 -16.62
N GLY A 48 9.88 7.47 -17.07
CA GLY A 48 10.16 8.16 -18.33
C GLY A 48 10.09 9.69 -18.25
N CYS A 49 9.64 10.27 -17.13
CA CYS A 49 9.63 11.71 -16.93
C CYS A 49 10.93 12.23 -16.31
N GLN A 50 11.26 13.49 -16.59
CA GLN A 50 12.28 14.22 -15.84
C GLN A 50 11.77 14.57 -14.45
N VAL A 51 12.50 14.14 -13.42
CA VAL A 51 12.15 14.37 -12.01
C VAL A 51 13.33 14.97 -11.25
N ARG A 52 13.00 15.69 -10.18
CA ARG A 52 13.97 16.16 -9.19
C ARG A 52 13.65 15.50 -7.86
N VAL A 53 14.65 14.81 -7.29
CA VAL A 53 14.52 14.08 -6.03
C VAL A 53 15.43 14.72 -4.99
N LEU A 54 14.86 15.10 -3.86
CA LEU A 54 15.61 15.54 -2.68
C LEU A 54 15.86 14.33 -1.78
N VAL A 55 17.12 14.00 -1.56
CA VAL A 55 17.53 12.87 -0.72
C VAL A 55 17.73 13.33 0.71
N ALA A 56 17.43 12.46 1.68
CA ALA A 56 17.76 12.68 3.08
C ALA A 56 19.29 12.82 3.20
N GLY A 57 19.76 14.05 3.39
CA GLY A 57 21.17 14.43 3.23
C GLY A 57 21.34 15.82 2.60
N GLY A 58 20.29 16.34 1.96
CA GLY A 58 20.26 17.66 1.33
C GLY A 58 20.67 17.65 -0.14
N ASP A 59 21.20 16.53 -0.62
CA ASP A 59 21.54 16.35 -2.02
C ASP A 59 20.28 16.30 -2.88
N THR A 60 20.32 17.05 -3.98
CA THR A 60 19.25 17.10 -4.97
C THR A 60 19.73 16.43 -6.26
N LEU A 61 19.06 15.35 -6.65
CA LEU A 61 19.33 14.65 -7.90
C LEU A 61 18.29 15.05 -8.95
N SER A 62 18.75 15.27 -10.17
CA SER A 62 17.88 15.54 -11.32
C SER A 62 18.19 14.55 -12.43
N GLY A 63 17.16 13.97 -13.04
CA GLY A 63 17.31 12.98 -14.09
C GLY A 63 15.99 12.38 -14.55
N GLU A 64 16.09 11.49 -15.51
CA GLU A 64 14.95 10.70 -15.98
C GLU A 64 14.69 9.56 -14.99
N LEU A 65 13.44 9.39 -14.55
CA LEU A 65 13.05 8.24 -13.76
C LEU A 65 12.99 7.00 -14.65
N VAL A 66 13.86 6.03 -14.41
CA VAL A 66 13.93 4.78 -15.19
C VAL A 66 13.05 3.71 -14.56
N ASP A 67 13.06 3.60 -13.24
CA ASP A 67 12.29 2.60 -12.50
C ASP A 67 12.11 3.03 -11.03
N ALA A 68 11.12 2.47 -10.34
CA ALA A 68 10.78 2.81 -8.96
C ALA A 68 10.11 1.65 -8.21
N ALA A 69 10.66 1.31 -7.04
CA ALA A 69 10.09 0.40 -6.07
C ALA A 69 9.68 1.15 -4.78
N PRO A 70 8.91 0.51 -3.86
CA PRO A 70 8.61 1.11 -2.57
C PRO A 70 9.84 1.57 -1.77
N GLU A 71 10.97 0.90 -1.96
CA GLU A 71 12.20 1.10 -1.20
C GLU A 71 13.32 1.85 -1.96
N TRP A 72 13.23 2.03 -3.28
CA TRP A 72 14.28 2.67 -4.08
C TRP A 72 13.76 3.37 -5.34
N LEU A 73 14.55 4.32 -5.86
CA LEU A 73 14.33 5.00 -7.14
C LEU A 73 15.56 4.89 -8.04
N LEU A 74 15.36 4.58 -9.32
CA LEU A 74 16.43 4.52 -10.32
C LEU A 74 16.35 5.73 -11.25
N LEU A 75 17.39 6.56 -11.22
CA LEU A 75 17.48 7.78 -12.02
C LEU A 75 18.63 7.69 -13.04
N ARG A 76 18.36 8.13 -14.27
CA ARG A 76 19.37 8.40 -15.29
C ARG A 76 19.75 9.87 -15.22
N THR A 77 20.95 10.19 -14.75
CA THR A 77 21.46 11.56 -14.66
C THR A 77 22.22 11.97 -15.92
N GLN A 78 22.25 13.28 -16.19
CA GLN A 78 22.94 13.87 -17.35
C GLN A 78 24.47 13.77 -17.23
N ALA A 79 25.01 13.67 -16.01
CA ALA A 79 26.44 13.45 -15.77
C ALA A 79 26.82 11.97 -15.97
N ALA A 80 26.68 11.44 -17.19
CA ALA A 80 27.11 10.11 -17.64
C ALA A 80 26.92 8.93 -16.65
N GLY A 81 25.94 9.01 -15.75
CA GLY A 81 25.85 8.17 -14.56
C GLY A 81 24.43 7.71 -14.29
N ARG A 82 24.31 6.62 -13.52
CA ARG A 82 23.05 6.14 -12.95
C ARG A 82 23.12 6.33 -11.45
N ALA A 83 22.04 6.82 -10.86
CA ALA A 83 21.94 6.98 -9.41
C ALA A 83 20.82 6.07 -8.88
N LEU A 84 21.10 5.38 -7.79
CA LEU A 84 20.13 4.62 -6.99
C LEU A 84 20.04 5.34 -5.65
N VAL A 85 18.81 5.67 -5.24
CA VAL A 85 18.51 6.28 -3.94
C VAL A 85 17.52 5.41 -3.22
#